data_AF-A0A1Q6ZAA4-F1
#
_entry.id   AF-A0A1Q6ZAA4-F1
#
_cell.length_a   1.000
_cell.length_b   1.000
_cell.length_c   1.000
_cell.angle_alpha   90.00
_cell.angle_beta   90.00
_cell.angle_gamma   90.00
#
_symmetry.space_group_name_H-M   'P 1'
#
loop_
_entity.id
_entity.type
_entity.pdbx_description
1 polymer ?
#
loop_
_entity_poly.entity_id
_entity_poly.type
_entity_poly.pdbx_seq_one_letter_code
_entity_poly.pdbx_strand_id
1 'polypeptide(L)'
;MAIAKPQISAETQQQLRRFFEETPSVSTLLTTLRSRRVGLGYKIETGEEEKHPVTGRVMKQERGPLAFASTEAVVPLSETEQAILAWSAIGPNGMVNWDIAIHGGFHELAWLAGRTAASPGNSFATDLIVINDNGVFLYNPGLEREKRVEIEGPEDYWKVINWFQTGTRRILDSRPDIDWAVRAPGAPNASLFGPYQYNVNSPGTAWLIPITDMGWLYFSVLLNLFDVWHLCPFDDATMQPAGVAQWTREGHLEMPVPISSLEKFIFQVETYPPGSMVQNIRLAAEAMGLGAWIFCGFFDDILMGAYPDIAKGFGFKCEPLNPKAPAAMGALKIFGLEGIKEGTYVPSPRYKNGEAVIKQMMEEKYGHGATMANDDSNWVLTHGGPFKAEVIREIVKDPAVHVSDWAVEAAIAYVDYCVDRYGQCPVYNNSLECNFGAVVHHIDPAFYEKYYSSSAITAQTREHMKNWH
;
A
#
# COMPACT_ATOMS: atom_id res chain seq x y z
N MET A 1 -17.79 -9.02 16.29
CA MET A 1 -18.46 -8.22 17.37
C MET A 1 -19.07 -6.97 16.75
N ALA A 2 -20.18 -6.44 17.28
CA ALA A 2 -20.76 -5.19 16.77
C ALA A 2 -19.88 -3.99 17.14
N ILE A 3 -19.44 -3.21 16.15
CA ILE A 3 -18.65 -1.99 16.34
C ILE A 3 -19.57 -0.91 16.90
N ALA A 4 -19.13 -0.24 17.96
CA ALA A 4 -19.87 0.87 18.53
C ALA A 4 -19.94 2.03 17.53
N LYS A 5 -21.14 2.49 17.19
CA LYS A 5 -21.35 3.61 16.29
C LYS A 5 -20.90 4.92 16.96
N PRO A 6 -19.81 5.58 16.48
CA PRO A 6 -19.40 6.86 17.01
C PRO A 6 -20.42 7.93 16.62
N GLN A 7 -20.50 8.97 17.44
CA GLN A 7 -21.29 10.14 17.13
C GLN A 7 -20.53 11.01 16.12
N ILE A 8 -20.96 10.98 14.86
CA ILE A 8 -20.46 11.89 13.81
C ILE A 8 -21.35 13.13 13.69
N SER A 9 -20.80 14.23 13.19
CA SER A 9 -21.55 15.47 13.00
C SER A 9 -22.62 15.31 11.90
N ALA A 10 -23.66 16.16 11.93
CA ALA A 10 -24.69 16.18 10.89
C ALA A 10 -24.09 16.52 9.51
N GLU A 11 -23.07 17.39 9.49
CA GLU A 11 -22.33 17.76 8.28
C GLU A 11 -21.57 16.56 7.69
N THR A 12 -20.80 15.85 8.51
CA THR A 12 -20.10 14.62 8.09
C THR A 12 -21.09 13.57 7.58
N GLN A 13 -22.23 13.40 8.26
CA GLN A 13 -23.26 12.48 7.80
C GLN A 13 -23.84 12.88 6.43
N GLN A 14 -24.04 14.18 6.19
CA GLN A 14 -24.48 14.69 4.89
C GLN A 14 -23.43 14.50 3.79
N GLN A 15 -22.15 14.77 4.09
CA GLN A 15 -21.04 14.57 3.15
C GLN A 15 -20.89 13.10 2.74
N LEU A 16 -20.97 12.16 3.70
CA LEU A 16 -20.94 10.73 3.40
C LEU A 16 -22.15 10.31 2.57
N ARG A 17 -23.34 10.81 2.91
CA ARG A 17 -24.55 10.54 2.12
C ARG A 17 -24.41 11.03 0.69
N ARG A 18 -23.89 12.24 0.50
CA ARG A 18 -23.58 12.81 -0.81
C ARG A 18 -22.61 11.91 -1.58
N PHE A 19 -21.55 11.43 -0.93
CA PHE A 19 -20.59 10.52 -1.57
C PHE A 19 -21.27 9.27 -2.13
N PHE A 20 -22.07 8.57 -1.32
CA PHE A 20 -22.68 7.30 -1.72
C PHE A 20 -23.92 7.42 -2.62
N GLU A 21 -24.73 8.47 -2.45
CA GLU A 21 -26.03 8.61 -3.13
C GLU A 21 -26.02 9.60 -4.30
N GLU A 22 -25.14 10.60 -4.30
CA GLU A 22 -25.22 11.74 -5.22
C GLU A 22 -24.02 11.85 -6.18
N THR A 23 -22.93 11.12 -5.94
CA THR A 23 -21.76 11.18 -6.83
C THR A 23 -21.98 10.39 -8.12
N PRO A 24 -21.31 10.77 -9.24
CA PRO A 24 -21.45 10.05 -10.49
C PRO A 24 -20.97 8.60 -10.40
N SER A 25 -21.63 7.72 -11.15
CA SER A 25 -21.19 6.32 -11.31
C SER A 25 -19.76 6.22 -11.86
N VAL A 26 -19.09 5.09 -11.61
CA VAL A 26 -17.76 4.79 -12.19
C VAL A 26 -17.72 5.01 -13.70
N SER A 27 -18.74 4.55 -14.44
CA SER A 27 -18.82 4.74 -15.89
C SER A 27 -18.79 6.22 -16.29
N THR A 28 -19.48 7.08 -15.53
CA THR A 28 -19.48 8.53 -15.74
C THR A 28 -18.12 9.14 -15.37
N LEU A 29 -17.53 8.75 -14.24
CA LEU A 29 -16.23 9.23 -13.79
C LEU A 29 -15.15 8.94 -14.83
N LEU A 30 -15.13 7.73 -15.41
CA LEU A 30 -14.17 7.34 -16.44
C LEU A 30 -14.17 8.26 -17.67
N THR A 31 -15.28 8.95 -17.97
CA THR A 31 -15.33 9.93 -19.08
C THR A 31 -14.71 11.29 -18.73
N THR A 32 -14.67 11.63 -17.44
CA THR A 32 -14.30 12.97 -16.94
C THR A 32 -12.96 13.00 -16.23
N LEU A 33 -12.43 11.83 -15.83
CA LEU A 33 -11.16 11.70 -15.14
C LEU A 33 -10.03 12.48 -15.83
N ARG A 34 -9.40 13.38 -15.09
CA ARG A 34 -8.13 14.02 -15.49
C ARG A 34 -7.11 13.84 -14.37
N SER A 35 -5.85 13.66 -14.72
CA SER A 35 -4.75 13.65 -13.74
C SER A 35 -4.05 15.01 -13.79
N ARG A 36 -3.35 15.35 -12.70
CA ARG A 36 -2.44 16.49 -12.63
C ARG A 36 -3.18 17.82 -12.76
N ARG A 37 -4.17 18.01 -11.88
CA ARG A 37 -4.86 19.28 -11.75
C ARG A 37 -4.06 20.30 -10.91
N VAL A 38 -4.32 21.58 -11.13
CA VAL A 38 -3.68 22.70 -10.40
C VAL A 38 -4.53 23.05 -9.19
N GLY A 39 -3.91 23.06 -8.02
CA GLY A 39 -4.58 23.31 -6.75
C GLY A 39 -4.49 24.74 -6.25
N LEU A 40 -5.30 25.04 -5.24
CA LEU A 40 -5.19 26.29 -4.47
C LEU A 40 -3.78 26.42 -3.88
N GLY A 41 -3.19 27.61 -3.98
CA GLY A 41 -1.82 27.90 -3.55
C GLY A 41 -0.69 27.39 -4.44
N TYR A 42 -0.99 26.70 -5.56
CA TYR A 42 0.05 26.19 -6.46
C TYR A 42 0.75 27.31 -7.23
N LYS A 43 2.01 27.06 -7.57
CA LYS A 43 2.78 27.88 -8.50
C LYS A 43 3.31 27.04 -9.66
N ILE A 44 3.32 27.64 -10.83
CA ILE A 44 3.81 27.04 -12.08
C ILE A 44 4.58 28.12 -12.84
N GLU A 45 5.85 27.87 -13.13
CA GLU A 45 6.65 28.68 -14.07
C GLU A 45 6.58 30.20 -13.83
N THR A 46 6.58 30.64 -12.56
CA THR A 46 6.47 32.08 -12.24
C THR A 46 7.71 32.87 -12.68
N GLY A 47 8.87 32.21 -12.75
CA GLY A 47 10.17 32.86 -12.95
C GLY A 47 10.77 33.43 -11.67
N GLU A 48 10.06 33.34 -10.55
CA GLU A 48 10.44 33.90 -9.26
C GLU A 48 10.99 32.81 -8.34
N GLU A 49 11.98 33.17 -7.52
CA GLU A 49 12.43 32.29 -6.44
C GLU A 49 11.38 32.25 -5.32
N GLU A 50 11.19 31.07 -4.74
CA GLU A 50 10.37 30.90 -3.55
C GLU A 50 11.02 29.95 -2.55
N LYS A 51 10.57 30.01 -1.30
CA LYS A 51 10.92 29.01 -0.29
C LYS A 51 9.80 28.01 -0.19
N HIS A 52 10.13 26.73 -0.26
CA HIS A 52 9.16 25.67 -0.02
C HIS A 52 8.60 25.82 1.41
N PRO A 53 7.27 25.88 1.59
CA PRO A 53 6.66 26.23 2.87
C PRO A 53 6.93 25.24 4.01
N VAL A 54 7.24 23.98 3.68
CA VAL A 54 7.53 22.93 4.69
C VAL A 54 9.01 22.89 5.06
N THR A 55 9.89 22.99 4.07
CA THR A 55 11.32 22.66 4.22
C THR A 55 12.21 23.88 4.20
N GLY A 56 11.68 25.03 3.76
CA GLY A 56 12.41 26.29 3.60
C GLY A 56 13.44 26.29 2.47
N ARG A 57 13.59 25.19 1.71
CA ARG A 57 14.50 25.11 0.56
C ARG A 57 14.09 26.09 -0.52
N VAL A 58 15.06 26.75 -1.14
CA VAL A 58 14.80 27.68 -2.25
C VAL A 58 14.51 26.88 -3.51
N MET A 59 13.42 27.22 -4.17
CA MET A 59 12.96 26.61 -5.42
C MET A 59 12.78 27.69 -6.48
N LYS A 60 12.99 27.32 -7.74
CA LYS A 60 12.70 28.19 -8.88
C LYS A 60 12.35 27.34 -10.09
N GLN A 61 11.28 27.74 -10.78
CA GLN A 61 11.04 27.39 -12.18
C GLN A 61 11.26 28.62 -13.05
N GLU A 62 11.89 28.43 -14.22
CA GLU A 62 11.98 29.51 -15.20
C GLU A 62 10.60 29.95 -15.68
N ARG A 63 10.50 31.22 -16.08
CA ARG A 63 9.22 31.76 -16.53
C ARG A 63 8.80 31.12 -17.84
N GLY A 64 7.57 30.64 -17.90
CA GLY A 64 7.00 29.98 -19.08
C GLY A 64 5.61 30.47 -19.44
N PRO A 65 5.01 29.94 -20.52
CA PRO A 65 3.70 30.39 -20.99
C PRO A 65 2.57 30.06 -20.01
N LEU A 66 2.76 29.12 -19.09
CA LEU A 66 1.81 28.74 -18.05
C LEU A 66 2.08 29.44 -16.70
N ALA A 67 2.86 30.53 -16.70
CA ALA A 67 3.25 31.29 -15.50
C ALA A 67 2.05 31.70 -14.62
N PHE A 68 1.84 30.93 -13.56
CA PHE A 68 0.69 31.02 -12.66
C PHE A 68 1.13 30.97 -11.21
N ALA A 69 0.52 31.83 -10.39
CA ALA A 69 0.53 31.73 -8.95
C ALA A 69 -0.91 31.88 -8.49
N SER A 70 -1.42 30.87 -7.79
CA SER A 70 -2.75 30.94 -7.18
C SER A 70 -2.83 32.12 -6.21
N THR A 71 -3.92 32.88 -6.27
CA THR A 71 -4.22 33.97 -5.34
C THR A 71 -5.11 33.54 -4.19
N GLU A 72 -5.65 32.32 -4.26
CA GLU A 72 -6.57 31.77 -3.29
C GLU A 72 -5.83 31.26 -2.05
N ALA A 73 -6.51 31.33 -0.91
CA ALA A 73 -6.01 30.71 0.31
C ALA A 73 -6.00 29.18 0.14
N VAL A 74 -4.94 28.56 0.67
CA VAL A 74 -4.83 27.11 0.73
C VAL A 74 -5.86 26.56 1.72
N VAL A 75 -6.66 25.59 1.29
CA VAL A 75 -7.66 24.90 2.12
C VAL A 75 -7.23 23.43 2.28
N PRO A 76 -6.97 22.94 3.51
CA PRO A 76 -6.70 21.53 3.76
C PRO A 76 -7.92 20.66 3.48
N LEU A 77 -7.70 19.43 3.02
CA LEU A 77 -8.77 18.43 2.97
C LEU A 77 -9.33 18.18 4.37
N SER A 78 -10.64 18.16 4.48
CA SER A 78 -11.37 17.80 5.69
C SER A 78 -11.12 16.35 6.11
N GLU A 79 -11.44 16.01 7.35
CA GLU A 79 -11.38 14.62 7.84
C GLU A 79 -12.25 13.69 6.99
N THR A 80 -13.47 14.11 6.64
CA THR A 80 -14.39 13.32 5.84
C THR A 80 -13.82 12.99 4.46
N GLU A 81 -13.23 13.97 3.78
CA GLU A 81 -12.60 13.75 2.47
C GLU A 81 -11.43 12.78 2.57
N GLN A 82 -10.56 12.94 3.57
CA GLN A 82 -9.42 12.04 3.80
C GLN A 82 -9.88 10.62 4.13
N ALA A 83 -10.93 10.48 4.95
CA ALA A 83 -11.51 9.19 5.30
C ALA A 83 -12.12 8.47 4.09
N ILE A 84 -12.83 9.20 3.22
CA ILE A 84 -13.38 8.66 1.97
C ILE A 84 -12.24 8.20 1.03
N LEU A 85 -11.18 8.99 0.89
CA LEU A 85 -10.03 8.64 0.04
C LEU A 85 -9.29 7.41 0.57
N ALA A 86 -9.05 7.35 1.89
CA ALA A 86 -8.41 6.22 2.54
C ALA A 86 -9.25 4.94 2.45
N TRP A 87 -10.57 5.04 2.68
CA TRP A 87 -11.49 3.93 2.51
C TRP A 87 -11.56 3.47 1.06
N SER A 88 -11.61 4.39 0.10
CA SER A 88 -11.61 4.06 -1.33
C SER A 88 -10.32 3.33 -1.73
N ALA A 89 -9.18 3.69 -1.13
CA ALA A 89 -7.90 3.03 -1.38
C ALA A 89 -7.88 1.58 -0.89
N ILE A 90 -8.07 1.36 0.43
CA ILE A 90 -7.91 0.04 1.11
C ILE A 90 -8.87 -0.17 2.28
N GLY A 91 -9.99 0.54 2.31
CA GLY A 91 -10.99 0.41 3.37
C GLY A 91 -11.69 -0.95 3.39
N PRO A 92 -12.25 -1.36 4.54
CA PRO A 92 -13.09 -2.54 4.64
C PRO A 92 -14.31 -2.47 3.71
N ASN A 93 -14.63 -3.57 3.03
CA ASN A 93 -15.85 -3.68 2.20
C ASN A 93 -16.71 -4.91 2.47
N GLY A 94 -16.28 -5.82 3.35
CA GLY A 94 -17.00 -7.06 3.60
C GLY A 94 -16.07 -8.23 3.87
N MET A 95 -16.57 -9.44 3.65
CA MET A 95 -15.80 -10.67 3.70
C MET A 95 -15.71 -11.27 2.30
N VAL A 96 -14.52 -11.74 1.92
CA VAL A 96 -14.34 -12.42 0.61
C VAL A 96 -15.05 -13.79 0.61
N ASN A 97 -15.32 -14.34 -0.57
CA ASN A 97 -16.00 -15.63 -0.73
C ASN A 97 -15.09 -16.87 -0.55
N TRP A 98 -13.77 -16.73 -0.76
CA TRP A 98 -12.81 -17.85 -0.77
C TRP A 98 -13.18 -18.95 -1.79
N ASP A 99 -13.51 -18.55 -3.02
CA ASP A 99 -13.96 -19.43 -4.11
C ASP A 99 -12.81 -20.23 -4.77
N ILE A 100 -12.01 -20.94 -3.96
CA ILE A 100 -10.92 -21.83 -4.41
C ILE A 100 -11.29 -23.29 -4.09
N ALA A 101 -10.99 -24.22 -4.99
CA ALA A 101 -11.20 -25.65 -4.74
C ALA A 101 -10.17 -26.20 -3.72
N ILE A 102 -10.57 -27.13 -2.86
CA ILE A 102 -9.69 -27.71 -1.83
C ILE A 102 -8.40 -28.31 -2.40
N HIS A 103 -8.47 -28.94 -3.59
CA HIS A 103 -7.32 -29.50 -4.30
C HIS A 103 -6.69 -28.54 -5.33
N GLY A 104 -7.05 -27.26 -5.29
CA GLY A 104 -6.57 -26.22 -6.20
C GLY A 104 -5.64 -25.19 -5.54
N GLY A 105 -4.96 -25.55 -4.46
CA GLY A 105 -4.12 -24.63 -3.69
C GLY A 105 -4.90 -23.81 -2.65
N PHE A 106 -5.86 -24.44 -1.97
CA PHE A 106 -6.74 -23.75 -1.01
C PHE A 106 -5.99 -23.00 0.10
N HIS A 107 -4.82 -23.51 0.47
CA HIS A 107 -3.93 -22.92 1.47
C HIS A 107 -3.14 -21.71 0.95
N GLU A 108 -3.44 -21.18 -0.23
CA GLU A 108 -2.85 -19.93 -0.73
C GLU A 108 -3.40 -18.70 0.01
N LEU A 109 -4.69 -18.69 0.33
CA LEU A 109 -5.34 -17.59 1.03
C LEU A 109 -5.02 -17.61 2.55
N ALA A 110 -4.79 -16.44 3.13
CA ALA A 110 -4.51 -16.29 4.56
C ALA A 110 -5.70 -15.68 5.33
N TRP A 111 -6.32 -14.65 4.76
CA TRP A 111 -7.37 -13.88 5.42
C TRP A 111 -8.66 -13.81 4.61
N LEU A 112 -9.77 -13.58 5.33
CA LEU A 112 -11.09 -13.40 4.74
C LEU A 112 -11.59 -11.96 4.72
N ALA A 113 -10.86 -11.06 5.37
CA ALA A 113 -11.21 -9.67 5.46
C ALA A 113 -11.15 -9.02 4.07
N GLY A 114 -12.26 -8.48 3.57
CA GLY A 114 -12.33 -7.81 2.29
C GLY A 114 -11.86 -6.35 2.36
N ARG A 115 -11.25 -5.87 1.28
CA ARG A 115 -10.89 -4.46 1.08
C ARG A 115 -11.35 -3.97 -0.31
N THR A 116 -11.49 -2.65 -0.44
CA THR A 116 -11.86 -1.97 -1.69
C THR A 116 -10.86 -2.19 -2.84
N ALA A 117 -9.60 -2.45 -2.54
CA ALA A 117 -8.60 -2.93 -3.49
C ALA A 117 -8.24 -4.40 -3.21
N ALA A 118 -8.14 -5.20 -4.28
CA ALA A 118 -7.74 -6.60 -4.19
C ALA A 118 -6.24 -6.74 -3.92
N SER A 119 -5.84 -7.87 -3.33
CA SER A 119 -4.43 -8.23 -3.15
C SER A 119 -4.19 -9.73 -3.38
N PRO A 120 -2.99 -10.13 -3.84
CA PRO A 120 -2.62 -11.54 -4.03
C PRO A 120 -2.83 -12.33 -2.74
N GLY A 121 -3.43 -13.52 -2.80
CA GLY A 121 -3.67 -14.30 -1.58
C GLY A 121 -4.58 -13.62 -0.54
N ASN A 122 -5.29 -12.54 -0.93
CA ASN A 122 -5.92 -11.58 -0.02
C ASN A 122 -4.95 -11.01 1.02
N SER A 123 -3.70 -10.71 0.62
CA SER A 123 -2.61 -10.23 1.47
C SER A 123 -2.87 -8.85 2.07
N PHE A 124 -2.82 -8.71 3.39
CA PHE A 124 -2.80 -7.43 4.11
C PHE A 124 -1.38 -6.85 4.22
N ALA A 125 -0.50 -7.18 3.26
CA ALA A 125 0.86 -6.67 3.16
C ALA A 125 0.94 -5.16 2.86
N THR A 126 -0.11 -4.60 2.26
CA THR A 126 -0.16 -3.19 1.85
C THR A 126 -1.03 -2.36 2.79
N ASP A 127 -0.44 -1.29 3.33
CA ASP A 127 -1.11 -0.23 4.11
C ASP A 127 -1.11 1.08 3.30
N LEU A 128 -1.67 2.15 3.85
CA LEU A 128 -1.69 3.46 3.21
C LEU A 128 -1.07 4.54 4.10
N ILE A 129 -0.04 5.20 3.60
CA ILE A 129 0.50 6.42 4.21
C ILE A 129 -0.36 7.60 3.77
N VAL A 130 -0.74 8.46 4.71
CA VAL A 130 -1.45 9.72 4.49
C VAL A 130 -0.60 10.86 5.05
N ILE A 131 -0.10 11.73 4.18
CA ILE A 131 0.63 12.95 4.55
C ILE A 131 -0.30 14.13 4.36
N ASN A 132 -0.54 14.91 5.42
CA ASN A 132 -1.36 16.12 5.37
C ASN A 132 -0.70 17.24 6.20
N ASP A 133 -1.41 18.34 6.43
CA ASP A 133 -0.87 19.49 7.18
C ASP A 133 -0.60 19.21 8.66
N ASN A 134 -1.20 18.15 9.22
CA ASN A 134 -1.07 17.76 10.62
C ASN A 134 -0.02 16.67 10.85
N GLY A 135 0.64 16.18 9.80
CA GLY A 135 1.68 15.16 9.93
C GLY A 135 1.66 14.06 8.88
N VAL A 136 2.27 12.94 9.25
CA VAL A 136 2.29 11.69 8.49
C VAL A 136 1.58 10.62 9.30
N PHE A 137 0.71 9.86 8.66
CA PHE A 137 -0.09 8.83 9.29
C PHE A 137 -0.06 7.54 8.48
N LEU A 138 -0.15 6.39 9.15
CA LEU A 138 -0.42 5.10 8.54
C LEU A 138 -1.88 4.75 8.76
N TYR A 139 -2.59 4.41 7.69
CA TYR A 139 -3.94 3.86 7.72
C TYR A 139 -3.90 2.35 7.47
N ASN A 140 -4.30 1.58 8.49
CA ASN A 140 -4.53 0.15 8.46
C ASN A 140 -5.83 -0.15 9.24
N PRO A 141 -6.95 -0.46 8.55
CA PRO A 141 -8.24 -0.70 9.20
C PRO A 141 -8.38 -2.11 9.81
N GLY A 142 -7.33 -2.93 9.77
CA GLY A 142 -7.32 -4.27 10.35
C GLY A 142 -8.16 -5.31 9.59
N LEU A 143 -8.22 -6.50 10.20
CA LEU A 143 -8.84 -7.71 9.63
C LEU A 143 -10.31 -7.90 10.03
N GLU A 144 -10.80 -7.14 11.00
CA GLU A 144 -12.15 -7.34 11.54
C GLU A 144 -13.24 -6.94 10.55
N ARG A 145 -14.22 -7.83 10.37
CA ARG A 145 -15.40 -7.61 9.51
C ARG A 145 -16.66 -8.06 10.24
N GLU A 146 -17.71 -7.27 10.14
CA GLU A 146 -19.01 -7.56 10.75
C GLU A 146 -19.90 -8.40 9.84
N LYS A 147 -19.79 -8.20 8.53
CA LYS A 147 -20.74 -8.72 7.55
C LYS A 147 -20.06 -9.09 6.22
N ARG A 148 -20.80 -9.82 5.39
CA ARG A 148 -20.43 -10.10 4.00
C ARG A 148 -20.27 -8.82 3.16
N VAL A 149 -21.10 -7.82 3.41
CA VAL A 149 -21.03 -6.47 2.84
C VAL A 149 -21.10 -5.50 4.01
N GLU A 150 -20.10 -4.61 4.12
CA GLU A 150 -20.02 -3.72 5.29
C GLU A 150 -20.94 -2.50 5.22
N ILE A 151 -21.19 -2.00 4.00
CA ILE A 151 -22.00 -0.81 3.74
C ILE A 151 -23.17 -1.20 2.85
N GLU A 152 -24.34 -1.38 3.46
CA GLU A 152 -25.57 -1.75 2.74
C GLU A 152 -26.48 -0.53 2.50
N GLY A 153 -26.35 0.50 3.32
CA GLY A 153 -27.18 1.70 3.27
C GLY A 153 -26.71 2.84 4.17
N PRO A 154 -27.49 3.93 4.26
CA PRO A 154 -27.14 5.14 5.02
C PRO A 154 -26.84 4.91 6.50
N GLU A 155 -27.39 3.86 7.08
CA GLU A 155 -27.14 3.42 8.46
C GLU A 155 -25.70 2.98 8.71
N ASP A 156 -24.95 2.60 7.67
CA ASP A 156 -23.58 2.09 7.70
C ASP A 156 -22.51 3.12 7.27
N TYR A 157 -22.90 4.24 6.65
CA TYR A 157 -21.93 5.21 6.08
C TYR A 157 -20.91 5.74 7.10
N TRP A 158 -21.31 5.85 8.37
CA TRP A 158 -20.44 6.26 9.48
C TRP A 158 -19.20 5.37 9.64
N LYS A 159 -19.25 4.11 9.17
CA LYS A 159 -18.14 3.16 9.27
C LYS A 159 -16.88 3.68 8.59
N VAL A 160 -17.01 4.46 7.51
CA VAL A 160 -15.88 5.10 6.81
C VAL A 160 -15.07 5.97 7.77
N ILE A 161 -15.75 6.81 8.58
CA ILE A 161 -15.10 7.67 9.58
C ILE A 161 -14.52 6.83 10.71
N ASN A 162 -15.29 5.85 11.20
CA ASN A 162 -14.82 4.99 12.29
C ASN A 162 -13.54 4.25 11.91
N TRP A 163 -13.49 3.60 10.75
CA TRP A 163 -12.29 2.89 10.30
C TRP A 163 -11.13 3.85 10.11
N PHE A 164 -11.37 5.05 9.57
CA PHE A 164 -10.32 6.06 9.45
C PHE A 164 -9.75 6.42 10.83
N GLN A 165 -10.59 6.75 11.80
CA GLN A 165 -10.15 7.14 13.14
C GLN A 165 -9.46 6.00 13.91
N THR A 166 -10.00 4.78 13.86
CA THR A 166 -9.45 3.64 14.60
C THR A 166 -8.27 2.97 13.90
N GLY A 167 -8.21 3.05 12.56
CA GLY A 167 -7.17 2.46 11.74
C GLY A 167 -5.99 3.39 11.46
N THR A 168 -6.08 4.66 11.84
CA THR A 168 -5.02 5.64 11.58
C THR A 168 -4.08 5.75 12.79
N ARG A 169 -2.77 5.62 12.55
CA ARG A 169 -1.71 5.87 13.53
C ARG A 169 -0.78 6.97 13.03
N ARG A 170 -0.49 7.96 13.88
CA ARG A 170 0.46 9.01 13.55
C ARG A 170 1.89 8.47 13.57
N ILE A 171 2.68 8.83 12.56
CA ILE A 171 4.10 8.52 12.40
C ILE A 171 4.96 9.77 12.63
N LEU A 172 4.58 10.93 12.06
CA LEU A 172 5.25 12.21 12.27
C LEU A 172 4.23 13.30 12.62
N ASP A 173 4.65 14.29 13.42
CA ASP A 173 3.83 15.47 13.78
C ASP A 173 3.83 16.58 12.72
N SER A 174 4.65 16.42 11.68
CA SER A 174 4.75 17.37 10.57
C SER A 174 4.88 16.62 9.25
N ARG A 175 4.66 17.34 8.15
CA ARG A 175 5.06 16.88 6.81
C ARG A 175 6.55 16.49 6.79
N PRO A 176 6.96 15.49 5.97
CA PRO A 176 8.35 15.07 5.88
C PRO A 176 9.23 16.17 5.27
N ASP A 177 10.53 16.12 5.52
CA ASP A 177 11.51 17.11 5.08
C ASP A 177 11.93 16.96 3.60
N ILE A 178 10.94 16.74 2.75
CA ILE A 178 11.07 16.42 1.33
C ILE A 178 10.29 17.40 0.46
N ASP A 179 10.86 17.75 -0.69
CA ASP A 179 10.30 18.64 -1.69
C ASP A 179 11.01 18.46 -3.03
N TRP A 180 10.57 19.20 -4.06
CA TRP A 180 11.15 19.14 -5.40
C TRP A 180 12.62 19.59 -5.49
N ALA A 181 13.09 20.45 -4.59
CA ALA A 181 14.46 20.97 -4.54
C ALA A 181 15.42 20.09 -3.71
N VAL A 182 14.98 18.94 -3.20
CA VAL A 182 15.88 17.95 -2.58
C VAL A 182 16.92 17.48 -3.60
N ARG A 183 18.21 17.60 -3.25
CA ARG A 183 19.36 17.18 -4.07
C ARG A 183 20.35 16.40 -3.20
N ALA A 184 21.07 15.48 -3.82
CA ALA A 184 22.17 14.80 -3.15
C ALA A 184 23.39 15.73 -3.06
N PRO A 185 24.16 15.70 -1.96
CA PRO A 185 25.44 16.40 -1.86
C PRO A 185 26.35 16.08 -3.04
N GLY A 186 26.92 17.10 -3.69
CA GLY A 186 27.78 16.94 -4.86
C GLY A 186 27.03 16.76 -6.20
N ALA A 187 25.70 16.65 -6.20
CA ALA A 187 24.88 16.50 -7.40
C ALA A 187 23.74 17.54 -7.47
N PRO A 188 24.05 18.85 -7.53
CA PRO A 188 23.06 19.93 -7.41
C PRO A 188 22.01 19.96 -8.53
N ASN A 189 22.30 19.35 -9.68
CA ASN A 189 21.40 19.27 -10.83
C ASN A 189 20.62 17.95 -10.91
N ALA A 190 20.96 16.95 -10.08
CA ALA A 190 20.31 15.64 -10.11
C ALA A 190 19.00 15.71 -9.31
N SER A 191 17.87 15.68 -10.02
CA SER A 191 16.56 15.70 -9.37
C SER A 191 16.24 14.35 -8.75
N LEU A 192 16.03 14.32 -7.43
CA LEU A 192 15.61 13.10 -6.70
C LEU A 192 14.08 12.93 -6.70
N PHE A 193 13.40 13.96 -7.18
CA PHE A 193 11.96 14.06 -7.39
C PHE A 193 11.75 14.49 -8.84
N GLY A 194 10.84 13.86 -9.57
CA GLY A 194 10.57 14.06 -10.98
C GLY A 194 10.30 15.54 -11.33
N PRO A 195 10.58 15.95 -12.58
CA PRO A 195 10.53 17.36 -13.00
C PRO A 195 9.15 18.02 -12.84
N TYR A 196 8.11 17.19 -12.77
CA TYR A 196 6.72 17.61 -12.61
C TYR A 196 6.27 17.76 -11.16
N GLN A 197 7.17 17.56 -10.19
CA GLN A 197 6.83 17.50 -8.76
C GLN A 197 7.00 18.82 -7.99
N TYR A 198 7.02 19.95 -8.68
CA TYR A 198 7.30 21.27 -8.08
C TYR A 198 6.42 21.63 -6.86
N ASN A 199 5.14 21.23 -6.88
CA ASN A 199 4.17 21.48 -5.81
C ASN A 199 3.97 20.26 -4.87
N VAL A 200 4.88 19.28 -4.89
CA VAL A 200 4.78 18.11 -4.01
C VAL A 200 4.97 18.53 -2.55
N ASN A 201 4.25 17.86 -1.64
CA ASN A 201 4.34 18.10 -0.20
C ASN A 201 4.02 19.57 0.21
N SER A 202 3.24 20.28 -0.60
CA SER A 202 2.72 21.62 -0.26
C SER A 202 1.57 21.55 0.75
N PRO A 203 1.40 22.58 1.59
CA PRO A 203 0.24 22.73 2.45
C PRO A 203 -1.10 22.64 1.71
N GLY A 204 -2.15 22.23 2.42
CA GLY A 204 -3.50 22.06 1.88
C GLY A 204 -3.73 20.82 1.03
N THR A 205 -2.67 20.05 0.77
CA THR A 205 -2.75 18.80 0.02
C THR A 205 -2.83 17.59 0.94
N ALA A 206 -3.38 16.47 0.48
CA ALA A 206 -3.15 15.17 1.09
C ALA A 206 -2.34 14.30 0.12
N TRP A 207 -1.21 13.75 0.54
CA TRP A 207 -0.44 12.80 -0.26
C TRP A 207 -0.66 11.40 0.29
N LEU A 208 -1.36 10.58 -0.50
CA LEU A 208 -1.72 9.20 -0.17
C LEU A 208 -0.81 8.22 -0.92
N ILE A 209 -0.12 7.35 -0.19
CA ILE A 209 0.94 6.48 -0.73
C ILE A 209 0.75 5.07 -0.18
N PRO A 210 0.35 4.08 -1.01
CA PRO A 210 0.46 2.68 -0.64
C PRO A 210 1.87 2.33 -0.17
N ILE A 211 1.98 1.62 0.95
CA ILE A 211 3.24 1.03 1.42
C ILE A 211 3.09 -0.47 1.58
N THR A 212 3.85 -1.22 0.79
CA THR A 212 3.73 -2.67 0.65
C THR A 212 4.91 -3.37 1.29
N ASP A 213 4.64 -4.34 2.16
CA ASP A 213 5.62 -5.31 2.64
C ASP A 213 5.61 -6.55 1.72
N MET A 214 6.37 -6.50 0.63
CA MET A 214 6.51 -7.63 -0.29
C MET A 214 7.09 -8.87 0.39
N GLY A 215 7.82 -8.66 1.48
CA GLY A 215 8.36 -9.73 2.31
C GLY A 215 7.27 -10.65 2.86
N TRP A 216 6.14 -10.11 3.31
CA TRP A 216 5.05 -10.93 3.82
C TRP A 216 4.55 -11.90 2.75
N LEU A 217 4.27 -11.40 1.53
CA LEU A 217 3.83 -12.29 0.44
C LEU A 217 4.93 -13.27 0.11
N TYR A 218 6.18 -12.83 0.05
CA TYR A 218 7.32 -13.66 -0.32
C TYR A 218 7.37 -14.95 0.50
N PHE A 219 7.31 -14.88 1.83
CA PHE A 219 7.39 -16.08 2.67
C PHE A 219 6.08 -16.87 2.71
N SER A 220 4.94 -16.19 2.63
CA SER A 220 3.62 -16.84 2.60
C SER A 220 3.39 -17.65 1.30
N VAL A 221 3.72 -17.05 0.15
CA VAL A 221 3.57 -17.68 -1.16
C VAL A 221 4.60 -18.77 -1.38
N LEU A 222 5.82 -18.66 -0.82
CA LEU A 222 6.87 -19.67 -0.93
C LEU A 222 6.37 -21.09 -0.61
N LEU A 223 5.53 -21.21 0.42
CA LEU A 223 4.92 -22.48 0.83
C LEU A 223 4.06 -23.08 -0.30
N ASN A 224 3.26 -22.25 -0.98
CA ASN A 224 2.41 -22.67 -2.10
C ASN A 224 3.24 -22.96 -3.36
N LEU A 225 4.27 -22.14 -3.61
CA LEU A 225 5.17 -22.34 -4.74
C LEU A 225 5.87 -23.70 -4.68
N PHE A 226 6.16 -24.17 -3.46
CA PHE A 226 6.78 -25.46 -3.25
C PHE A 226 5.71 -26.56 -3.29
N ASP A 227 4.70 -26.46 -2.44
CA ASP A 227 3.75 -27.56 -2.20
C ASP A 227 2.81 -27.82 -3.38
N VAL A 228 2.37 -26.77 -4.08
CA VAL A 228 1.34 -26.88 -5.12
C VAL A 228 1.90 -26.61 -6.52
N TRP A 229 2.82 -25.64 -6.66
CA TRP A 229 3.34 -25.26 -7.97
C TRP A 229 4.61 -26.03 -8.34
N HIS A 230 5.21 -26.75 -7.36
CA HIS A 230 6.40 -27.56 -7.54
C HIS A 230 7.59 -26.78 -8.15
N LEU A 231 7.72 -25.49 -7.83
CA LEU A 231 8.82 -24.64 -8.29
C LEU A 231 10.08 -24.88 -7.47
N CYS A 232 11.19 -25.19 -8.14
CA CYS A 232 12.50 -25.42 -7.55
C CYS A 232 13.38 -24.17 -7.68
N PRO A 233 13.63 -23.39 -6.62
CA PRO A 233 14.58 -22.29 -6.70
C PRO A 233 16.00 -22.80 -6.97
N PHE A 234 16.67 -22.20 -7.96
CA PHE A 234 18.10 -22.37 -8.14
C PHE A 234 18.79 -21.01 -8.13
N ASP A 235 20.02 -21.01 -7.64
CA ASP A 235 20.82 -19.81 -7.53
C ASP A 235 21.44 -19.45 -8.88
N ASP A 236 21.03 -18.31 -9.43
CA ASP A 236 21.52 -17.76 -10.70
C ASP A 236 23.04 -17.64 -10.78
N ALA A 237 23.70 -17.41 -9.64
CA ALA A 237 25.15 -17.24 -9.59
C ALA A 237 25.91 -18.57 -9.63
N THR A 238 25.32 -19.66 -9.13
CA THR A 238 25.98 -20.98 -9.02
C THR A 238 25.40 -22.02 -9.96
N MET A 239 24.22 -21.75 -10.53
CA MET A 239 23.41 -22.68 -11.32
C MET A 239 23.10 -23.99 -10.58
N GLN A 240 23.02 -23.95 -9.24
CA GLN A 240 22.68 -25.09 -8.38
C GLN A 240 21.35 -24.86 -7.65
N PRO A 241 20.61 -25.93 -7.28
CA PRO A 241 19.45 -25.81 -6.40
C PRO A 241 19.82 -25.06 -5.12
N ALA A 242 19.02 -24.05 -4.77
CA ALA A 242 19.31 -23.13 -3.68
C ALA A 242 18.95 -23.75 -2.32
N GLY A 243 19.80 -24.63 -1.81
CA GLY A 243 19.58 -25.33 -0.52
C GLY A 243 18.52 -26.44 -0.57
N VAL A 244 17.87 -26.65 -1.72
CA VAL A 244 16.70 -27.54 -1.84
C VAL A 244 16.93 -28.84 -2.62
N ALA A 245 18.19 -29.18 -2.93
CA ALA A 245 18.55 -30.31 -3.79
C ALA A 245 17.93 -31.66 -3.37
N GLN A 246 17.72 -31.90 -2.07
CA GLN A 246 17.14 -33.16 -1.60
C GLN A 246 15.65 -33.34 -1.95
N TRP A 247 14.93 -32.27 -2.27
CA TRP A 247 13.51 -32.29 -2.66
C TRP A 247 13.31 -32.18 -4.17
N THR A 248 14.38 -32.17 -4.99
CA THR A 248 14.25 -32.07 -6.45
C THR A 248 13.89 -33.43 -7.06
N ARG A 249 12.60 -33.73 -7.14
CA ARG A 249 12.03 -34.99 -7.63
C ARG A 249 10.53 -34.80 -7.95
N GLU A 250 9.98 -35.75 -8.69
CA GLU A 250 8.55 -35.81 -9.01
C GLU A 250 7.67 -35.75 -7.73
N GLY A 251 6.61 -34.96 -7.79
CA GLY A 251 5.68 -34.67 -6.70
C GLY A 251 6.24 -33.75 -5.61
N HIS A 252 7.42 -33.14 -5.80
CA HIS A 252 8.04 -32.20 -4.86
C HIS A 252 8.49 -30.93 -5.59
N LEU A 253 9.80 -30.74 -5.81
CA LEU A 253 10.31 -29.60 -6.57
C LEU A 253 10.73 -30.08 -7.97
N GLU A 254 10.05 -29.60 -9.00
CA GLU A 254 10.19 -30.11 -10.37
C GLU A 254 10.65 -29.05 -11.37
N MET A 255 10.08 -27.84 -11.31
CA MET A 255 10.34 -26.79 -12.29
C MET A 255 11.42 -25.83 -11.79
N PRO A 256 12.66 -25.85 -12.34
CA PRO A 256 13.71 -24.95 -11.90
C PRO A 256 13.38 -23.49 -12.22
N VAL A 257 13.51 -22.60 -11.24
CA VAL A 257 13.31 -21.15 -11.39
C VAL A 257 14.47 -20.39 -10.72
N PRO A 258 15.11 -19.43 -11.42
CA PRO A 258 16.03 -18.47 -10.82
C PRO A 258 15.53 -17.80 -9.55
N ILE A 259 16.37 -17.63 -8.51
CA ILE A 259 16.05 -16.75 -7.36
C ILE A 259 15.64 -15.36 -7.86
N SER A 260 16.40 -14.79 -8.78
CA SER A 260 16.15 -13.44 -9.32
C SER A 260 14.82 -13.33 -10.07
N SER A 261 14.42 -14.37 -10.81
CA SER A 261 13.14 -14.37 -11.54
C SER A 261 11.97 -14.61 -10.60
N LEU A 262 12.15 -15.47 -9.60
CA LEU A 262 11.15 -15.70 -8.57
C LEU A 262 10.86 -14.42 -7.78
N GLU A 263 11.90 -13.72 -7.33
CA GLU A 263 11.75 -12.46 -6.61
C GLU A 263 11.16 -11.35 -7.46
N LYS A 264 11.55 -11.26 -8.74
CA LYS A 264 10.93 -10.32 -9.68
C LYS A 264 9.43 -10.62 -9.88
N PHE A 265 9.06 -11.89 -9.98
CA PHE A 265 7.66 -12.29 -10.10
C PHE A 265 6.85 -11.81 -8.88
N ILE A 266 7.35 -12.06 -7.67
CA ILE A 266 6.71 -11.65 -6.42
C ILE A 266 6.63 -10.12 -6.32
N PHE A 267 7.71 -9.42 -6.68
CA PHE A 267 7.74 -7.96 -6.76
C PHE A 267 6.62 -7.42 -7.66
N GLN A 268 6.50 -7.94 -8.88
CA GLN A 268 5.45 -7.48 -9.80
C GLN A 268 4.05 -7.73 -9.25
N VAL A 269 3.82 -8.89 -8.65
CA VAL A 269 2.52 -9.29 -8.08
C VAL A 269 2.10 -8.37 -6.94
N GLU A 270 3.02 -7.98 -6.05
CA GLU A 270 2.73 -7.04 -4.94
C GLU A 270 2.71 -5.57 -5.36
N THR A 271 3.10 -5.22 -6.59
CA THR A 271 2.90 -3.85 -7.12
C THR A 271 1.51 -3.62 -7.74
N TYR A 272 0.73 -4.66 -8.02
CA TYR A 272 -0.63 -4.51 -8.55
C TYR A 272 -1.64 -3.89 -7.56
N PRO A 273 -1.64 -4.25 -6.25
CA PRO A 273 -2.52 -3.60 -5.28
C PRO A 273 -2.29 -2.09 -5.18
N PRO A 274 -1.06 -1.56 -5.03
CA PRO A 274 -0.81 -0.12 -5.10
C PRO A 274 -1.42 0.56 -6.34
N GLY A 275 -1.32 -0.10 -7.50
CA GLY A 275 -1.96 0.33 -8.76
C GLY A 275 -3.47 0.54 -8.62
N SER A 276 -4.14 -0.47 -8.07
CA SER A 276 -5.59 -0.47 -7.84
C SER A 276 -6.01 0.59 -6.81
N MET A 277 -5.25 0.70 -5.71
CA MET A 277 -5.49 1.67 -4.63
C MET A 277 -5.46 3.10 -5.15
N VAL A 278 -4.41 3.46 -5.90
CA VAL A 278 -4.24 4.81 -6.45
C VAL A 278 -5.31 5.13 -7.50
N GLN A 279 -5.74 4.14 -8.28
CA GLN A 279 -6.87 4.31 -9.21
C GLN A 279 -8.18 4.55 -8.46
N ASN A 280 -8.44 3.86 -7.35
CA ASN A 280 -9.62 4.12 -6.52
C ASN A 280 -9.57 5.50 -5.87
N ILE A 281 -8.42 5.92 -5.33
CA ILE A 281 -8.21 7.28 -4.79
C ILE A 281 -8.56 8.32 -5.85
N ARG A 282 -8.09 8.11 -7.08
CA ARG A 282 -8.36 9.01 -8.21
C ARG A 282 -9.86 9.10 -8.55
N LEU A 283 -10.54 7.96 -8.60
CA LEU A 283 -11.98 7.90 -8.86
C LEU A 283 -12.76 8.62 -7.76
N ALA A 284 -12.43 8.37 -6.49
CA ALA A 284 -13.05 9.02 -5.35
C ALA A 284 -12.79 10.53 -5.34
N ALA A 285 -11.57 10.98 -5.65
CA ALA A 285 -11.25 12.39 -5.78
C ALA A 285 -12.10 13.06 -6.89
N GLU A 286 -12.19 12.46 -8.08
CA GLU A 286 -13.03 12.99 -9.16
C GLU A 286 -14.52 13.01 -8.78
N ALA A 287 -15.00 11.99 -8.07
CA ALA A 287 -16.38 11.91 -7.58
C ALA A 287 -16.73 13.07 -6.63
N MET A 288 -15.78 13.46 -5.78
CA MET A 288 -15.94 14.60 -4.87
C MET A 288 -15.71 15.96 -5.56
N GLY A 289 -15.13 15.99 -6.77
CA GLY A 289 -14.73 17.23 -7.45
C GLY A 289 -13.34 17.74 -7.04
N LEU A 290 -12.52 16.89 -6.43
CA LEU A 290 -11.14 17.20 -6.03
C LEU A 290 -10.16 17.01 -7.20
N GLY A 291 -8.99 17.65 -7.08
CA GLY A 291 -7.86 17.45 -7.96
C GLY A 291 -7.01 16.29 -7.47
N ALA A 292 -6.65 15.36 -8.35
CA ALA A 292 -5.73 14.28 -8.04
C ALA A 292 -4.53 14.30 -9.00
N TRP A 293 -3.35 14.21 -8.44
CA TRP A 293 -2.10 14.10 -9.18
C TRP A 293 -1.37 12.82 -8.81
N ILE A 294 -1.34 11.89 -9.76
CA ILE A 294 -0.76 10.56 -9.62
C ILE A 294 0.66 10.55 -10.18
N PHE A 295 1.59 9.96 -9.44
CA PHE A 295 2.96 9.78 -9.91
C PHE A 295 3.72 8.67 -9.17
N CYS A 296 4.77 8.16 -9.83
CA CYS A 296 5.81 7.27 -9.29
C CYS A 296 7.23 7.81 -9.53
N GLY A 297 7.38 9.14 -9.56
CA GLY A 297 8.62 9.80 -9.97
C GLY A 297 9.54 10.22 -8.84
N PHE A 298 9.70 9.44 -7.77
CA PHE A 298 10.59 9.77 -6.65
C PHE A 298 11.35 8.54 -6.15
N PHE A 299 12.43 8.74 -5.40
CA PHE A 299 13.12 7.65 -4.72
C PHE A 299 12.51 7.45 -3.33
N ASP A 300 11.74 6.38 -3.17
CA ASP A 300 11.01 6.06 -1.95
C ASP A 300 11.91 5.64 -0.80
N ASP A 301 13.11 5.10 -1.06
CA ASP A 301 14.12 4.90 -0.02
C ASP A 301 14.49 6.21 0.72
N ILE A 302 14.56 7.34 0.01
CA ILE A 302 14.78 8.66 0.61
C ILE A 302 13.57 9.07 1.45
N LEU A 303 12.37 8.80 0.95
CA LEU A 303 11.12 9.08 1.66
C LEU A 303 10.98 8.25 2.93
N MET A 304 11.39 6.98 2.91
CA MET A 304 11.41 6.12 4.08
C MET A 304 12.53 6.49 5.06
N GLY A 305 13.62 7.10 4.60
CA GLY A 305 14.69 7.64 5.45
C GLY A 305 16.02 6.90 5.37
N ALA A 306 16.26 6.12 4.31
CA ALA A 306 17.51 5.38 4.10
C ALA A 306 18.72 6.28 3.86
N TYR A 307 18.51 7.55 3.50
CA TYR A 307 19.56 8.52 3.20
C TYR A 307 19.44 9.78 4.07
N PRO A 308 19.75 9.70 5.38
CA PRO A 308 19.52 10.78 6.34
C PRO A 308 20.32 12.06 6.03
N ASP A 309 21.44 11.96 5.30
CA ASP A 309 22.22 13.11 4.83
C ASP A 309 21.51 13.90 3.70
N ILE A 310 20.48 13.31 3.08
CA ILE A 310 19.65 13.92 2.03
C ILE A 310 18.34 14.43 2.63
N ALA A 311 17.61 13.54 3.31
CA ALA A 311 16.35 13.83 4.01
C ALA A 311 16.15 12.81 5.13
N LYS A 312 15.52 13.24 6.23
CA LYS A 312 15.13 12.36 7.33
C LYS A 312 13.99 11.42 6.92
N GLY A 313 13.12 11.87 6.01
CA GLY A 313 11.98 11.10 5.53
C GLY A 313 11.04 10.72 6.68
N PHE A 314 10.51 9.50 6.65
CA PHE A 314 9.67 8.95 7.72
C PHE A 314 10.46 8.45 8.94
N GLY A 315 11.79 8.43 8.87
CA GLY A 315 12.64 7.95 9.96
C GLY A 315 12.56 6.43 10.17
N PHE A 316 12.33 5.66 9.10
CA PHE A 316 12.31 4.20 9.19
C PHE A 316 13.69 3.68 9.56
N LYS A 317 13.71 2.63 10.39
CA LYS A 317 14.95 1.92 10.70
C LYS A 317 15.43 1.21 9.43
N CYS A 318 16.69 1.42 9.07
CA CYS A 318 17.33 0.81 7.91
C CYS A 318 18.52 -0.04 8.35
N GLU A 319 18.72 -1.17 7.69
CA GLU A 319 19.89 -2.02 7.94
C GLU A 319 21.14 -1.41 7.31
N PRO A 320 22.34 -1.71 7.83
CA PRO A 320 23.58 -1.44 7.11
C PRO A 320 23.56 -2.10 5.73
N LEU A 321 24.12 -1.42 4.72
CA LEU A 321 24.20 -1.97 3.37
C LEU A 321 24.89 -3.34 3.39
N ASN A 322 24.23 -4.34 2.82
CA ASN A 322 24.72 -5.71 2.80
C ASN A 322 25.68 -5.91 1.61
N PRO A 323 26.99 -6.14 1.83
CA PRO A 323 27.97 -6.29 0.76
C PRO A 323 27.90 -7.67 0.05
N LYS A 324 27.18 -8.64 0.62
CA LYS A 324 26.99 -9.97 0.00
C LYS A 324 25.80 -9.97 -0.97
N ALA A 325 24.86 -9.04 -0.81
CA ALA A 325 23.69 -8.93 -1.67
C ALA A 325 24.00 -8.12 -2.95
N PRO A 326 23.22 -8.33 -4.03
CA PRO A 326 23.35 -7.55 -5.26
C PRO A 326 23.19 -6.04 -5.00
N ALA A 327 24.22 -5.26 -5.35
CA ALA A 327 24.28 -3.83 -5.03
C ALA A 327 23.12 -2.99 -5.61
N ALA A 328 22.63 -3.34 -6.80
CA ALA A 328 21.67 -2.53 -7.52
C ALA A 328 20.25 -2.53 -6.91
N MET A 329 19.85 -3.62 -6.22
CA MET A 329 18.46 -3.81 -5.79
C MET A 329 18.32 -4.51 -4.44
N GLY A 330 19.35 -5.25 -3.98
CA GLY A 330 19.28 -6.07 -2.76
C GLY A 330 20.02 -5.49 -1.56
N ALA A 331 21.07 -4.70 -1.78
CA ALA A 331 21.96 -4.28 -0.69
C ALA A 331 21.29 -3.44 0.41
N LEU A 332 20.23 -2.70 0.08
CA LEU A 332 19.46 -1.93 1.05
C LEU A 332 18.28 -2.77 1.58
N LYS A 333 18.11 -2.76 2.91
CA LYS A 333 16.93 -3.29 3.59
C LYS A 333 16.40 -2.28 4.57
N ILE A 334 15.09 -2.05 4.49
CA ILE A 334 14.39 -1.14 5.39
C ILE A 334 13.49 -1.96 6.30
N PHE A 335 13.77 -1.90 7.60
CA PHE A 335 12.93 -2.52 8.61
C PHE A 335 11.60 -1.80 8.78
N GLY A 336 11.60 -0.46 8.74
CA GLY A 336 10.40 0.32 8.98
C GLY A 336 10.30 0.86 10.41
N LEU A 337 9.09 0.96 10.93
CA LEU A 337 8.79 1.46 12.27
C LEU A 337 8.19 0.34 13.12
N GLU A 338 8.87 0.06 14.23
CA GLU A 338 8.52 -1.03 15.14
C GLU A 338 7.10 -0.88 15.70
N GLY A 339 6.31 -1.94 15.60
CA GLY A 339 4.90 -1.97 16.01
C GLY A 339 3.94 -1.11 15.18
N ILE A 340 4.41 -0.50 14.08
CA ILE A 340 3.60 0.33 13.17
C ILE A 340 3.57 -0.25 11.76
N LYS A 341 4.72 -0.31 11.08
CA LYS A 341 4.90 -0.90 9.74
C LYS A 341 6.30 -1.49 9.66
N GLU A 342 6.38 -2.81 9.68
CA GLU A 342 7.64 -3.54 9.69
C GLU A 342 7.75 -4.37 8.41
N GLY A 343 8.92 -4.34 7.79
CA GLY A 343 9.25 -5.19 6.64
C GLY A 343 9.54 -6.62 7.09
N THR A 344 9.08 -7.60 6.31
CA THR A 344 9.34 -9.02 6.56
C THR A 344 10.55 -9.47 5.76
N TYR A 345 11.65 -9.79 6.44
CA TYR A 345 12.87 -10.34 5.85
C TYR A 345 13.66 -11.13 6.89
N VAL A 346 14.70 -11.83 6.44
CA VAL A 346 15.57 -12.66 7.27
C VAL A 346 17.03 -12.39 6.91
N PRO A 347 17.94 -12.22 7.89
CA PRO A 347 17.64 -11.96 9.28
C PRO A 347 17.05 -10.55 9.45
N SER A 348 16.06 -10.42 10.33
CA SER A 348 15.49 -9.13 10.74
C SER A 348 15.35 -9.10 12.27
N PRO A 349 15.08 -7.94 12.88
CA PRO A 349 14.72 -7.87 14.30
C PRO A 349 13.58 -8.81 14.72
N ARG A 350 12.67 -9.15 13.80
CA ARG A 350 11.55 -10.07 14.05
C ARG A 350 11.89 -11.54 13.81
N TYR A 351 12.70 -11.82 12.78
CA TYR A 351 12.94 -13.18 12.31
C TYR A 351 14.43 -13.44 12.18
N LYS A 352 14.96 -14.28 13.07
CA LYS A 352 16.38 -14.61 13.13
C LYS A 352 16.85 -15.55 11.99
N ASN A 353 15.96 -16.40 11.48
CA ASN A 353 16.27 -17.47 10.52
C ASN A 353 15.01 -17.90 9.75
N GLY A 354 15.17 -18.81 8.77
CA GLY A 354 14.07 -19.35 7.97
C GLY A 354 12.98 -20.01 8.80
N GLU A 355 13.37 -20.79 9.81
CA GLU A 355 12.43 -21.45 10.73
C GLU A 355 11.48 -20.45 11.39
N ALA A 356 12.01 -19.32 11.89
CA ALA A 356 11.21 -18.32 12.60
C ALA A 356 10.16 -17.65 11.68
N VAL A 357 10.54 -17.28 10.45
CA VAL A 357 9.60 -16.62 9.53
C VAL A 357 8.56 -17.60 8.99
N ILE A 358 8.96 -18.82 8.62
CA ILE A 358 8.04 -19.84 8.09
C ILE A 358 7.06 -20.29 9.18
N LYS A 359 7.52 -20.47 10.42
CA LYS A 359 6.63 -20.75 11.55
C LYS A 359 5.57 -19.66 11.74
N GLN A 360 5.94 -18.38 11.59
CA GLN A 360 4.98 -17.29 11.67
C GLN A 360 3.93 -17.37 10.55
N MET A 361 4.34 -17.68 9.31
CA MET A 361 3.39 -17.83 8.19
C MET A 361 2.41 -19.00 8.44
N MET A 362 2.88 -20.09 9.03
CA MET A 362 2.04 -21.23 9.40
C MET A 362 1.08 -20.90 10.55
N GLU A 363 1.54 -20.21 11.59
CA GLU A 363 0.69 -19.77 12.72
C GLU A 363 -0.42 -18.81 12.25
N GLU A 364 -0.10 -17.90 11.33
CA GLU A 364 -1.10 -16.96 10.81
C GLU A 364 -2.22 -17.65 10.02
N LYS A 365 -1.92 -18.80 9.41
CA LYS A 365 -2.87 -19.59 8.61
C LYS A 365 -3.65 -20.58 9.47
N TYR A 366 -2.95 -21.33 10.32
CA TYR A 366 -3.49 -22.51 11.04
C TYR A 366 -3.60 -22.33 12.55
N GLY A 367 -3.04 -21.24 13.09
CA GLY A 367 -3.00 -20.96 14.52
C GLY A 367 -4.37 -20.67 15.13
N HIS A 368 -4.38 -20.46 16.43
CA HIS A 368 -5.61 -20.18 17.16
C HIS A 368 -6.27 -18.89 16.65
N GLY A 369 -7.57 -18.94 16.36
CA GLY A 369 -8.31 -17.81 15.80
C GLY A 369 -8.06 -17.57 14.32
N ALA A 370 -7.20 -18.34 13.66
CA ALA A 370 -6.93 -18.21 12.24
C ALA A 370 -8.08 -18.77 11.39
N THR A 371 -8.03 -18.48 10.09
CA THR A 371 -9.04 -18.90 9.13
C THR A 371 -9.06 -20.40 8.88
N MET A 372 -7.92 -21.08 9.05
CA MET A 372 -7.78 -22.53 8.88
C MET A 372 -7.57 -23.27 10.21
N ALA A 373 -7.84 -22.63 11.36
CA ALA A 373 -7.77 -23.29 12.65
C ALA A 373 -8.72 -24.49 12.70
N ASN A 374 -8.23 -25.65 13.16
CA ASN A 374 -9.03 -26.89 13.27
C ASN A 374 -9.64 -27.06 14.67
N ASP A 375 -10.26 -26.00 15.17
CA ASP A 375 -10.98 -25.97 16.45
C ASP A 375 -12.09 -24.91 16.42
N ASP A 376 -12.78 -24.71 17.56
CA ASP A 376 -13.88 -23.76 17.68
C ASP A 376 -13.44 -22.28 17.70
N SER A 377 -12.13 -22.00 17.72
CA SER A 377 -11.61 -20.64 17.58
C SER A 377 -11.61 -20.15 16.14
N ASN A 378 -11.76 -21.06 15.16
CA ASN A 378 -11.71 -20.75 13.74
C ASN A 378 -12.45 -19.45 13.38
N TRP A 379 -11.76 -18.56 12.68
CA TRP A 379 -12.27 -17.22 12.37
C TRP A 379 -13.62 -17.26 11.63
N VAL A 380 -13.77 -18.18 10.68
CA VAL A 380 -15.00 -18.36 9.88
C VAL A 380 -16.18 -18.70 10.79
N LEU A 381 -15.97 -19.57 11.79
CA LEU A 381 -17.01 -19.99 12.73
C LEU A 381 -17.41 -18.86 13.68
N THR A 382 -16.43 -18.09 14.16
CA THR A 382 -16.65 -17.03 15.17
C THR A 382 -17.17 -15.72 14.58
N HIS A 383 -16.92 -15.46 13.29
CA HIS A 383 -17.27 -14.21 12.61
C HIS A 383 -18.35 -14.37 11.53
N GLY A 384 -18.85 -15.58 11.27
CA GLY A 384 -19.88 -15.81 10.25
C GLY A 384 -19.34 -15.64 8.82
N GLY A 385 -18.21 -16.29 8.52
CA GLY A 385 -17.56 -16.25 7.22
C GLY A 385 -18.36 -16.90 6.08
N PRO A 386 -17.76 -17.05 4.87
CA PRO A 386 -18.51 -17.46 3.67
C PRO A 386 -19.11 -18.86 3.71
N PHE A 387 -18.52 -19.74 4.51
CA PHE A 387 -18.90 -21.15 4.54
C PHE A 387 -19.90 -21.43 5.65
N LYS A 388 -20.80 -22.38 5.40
CA LYS A 388 -21.60 -22.98 6.48
C LYS A 388 -20.67 -23.66 7.49
N ALA A 389 -21.10 -23.71 8.74
CA ALA A 389 -20.29 -24.23 9.84
C ALA A 389 -19.87 -25.70 9.61
N GLU A 390 -20.76 -26.53 9.08
CA GLU A 390 -20.46 -27.93 8.74
C GLU A 390 -19.45 -28.06 7.60
N VAL A 391 -19.50 -27.16 6.60
CA VAL A 391 -18.61 -27.18 5.44
C VAL A 391 -17.20 -26.76 5.84
N ILE A 392 -17.03 -25.67 6.58
CA ILE A 392 -15.68 -25.24 7.00
C ILE A 392 -15.04 -26.28 7.92
N ARG A 393 -15.81 -26.94 8.79
CA ARG A 393 -15.31 -28.03 9.65
C ARG A 393 -14.84 -29.26 8.86
N GLU A 394 -15.40 -29.49 7.68
CA GLU A 394 -14.94 -30.52 6.76
C GLU A 394 -13.66 -30.08 6.05
N ILE A 395 -13.67 -28.86 5.48
CA ILE A 395 -12.52 -28.26 4.77
C ILE A 395 -11.26 -28.28 5.64
N VAL A 396 -11.30 -27.73 6.86
CA VAL A 396 -10.09 -27.60 7.71
C VAL A 396 -9.51 -28.94 8.17
N LYS A 397 -10.24 -30.05 8.02
CA LYS A 397 -9.76 -31.40 8.33
C LYS A 397 -9.16 -32.11 7.11
N ASP A 398 -9.40 -31.61 5.91
CA ASP A 398 -8.88 -32.22 4.70
C ASP A 398 -7.35 -32.03 4.65
N PRO A 399 -6.54 -33.10 4.50
CA PRO A 399 -5.09 -32.96 4.42
C PRO A 399 -4.61 -32.03 3.29
N ALA A 400 -5.36 -31.89 2.19
CA ALA A 400 -4.97 -31.06 1.04
C ALA A 400 -4.98 -29.56 1.33
N VAL A 401 -5.62 -29.11 2.42
CA VAL A 401 -5.62 -27.70 2.82
C VAL A 401 -4.52 -27.36 3.83
N HIS A 402 -3.68 -28.34 4.19
CA HIS A 402 -2.50 -28.16 5.03
C HIS A 402 -1.25 -28.20 4.17
N VAL A 403 -0.37 -27.23 4.35
CA VAL A 403 0.94 -27.25 3.67
C VAL A 403 1.70 -28.50 4.11
N SER A 404 2.23 -29.26 3.15
CA SER A 404 3.00 -30.46 3.45
C SER A 404 4.27 -30.18 4.26
N ASP A 405 4.63 -31.08 5.20
CA ASP A 405 5.84 -30.96 6.03
C ASP A 405 7.11 -30.79 5.18
N TRP A 406 7.23 -31.52 4.07
CA TRP A 406 8.39 -31.43 3.18
C TRP A 406 8.54 -30.04 2.56
N ALA A 407 7.42 -29.37 2.25
CA ALA A 407 7.41 -28.04 1.64
C ALA A 407 7.81 -26.99 2.67
N VAL A 408 7.37 -27.15 3.92
CA VAL A 408 7.82 -26.34 5.07
C VAL A 408 9.34 -26.48 5.27
N GLU A 409 9.85 -27.71 5.32
CA GLU A 409 11.28 -27.97 5.49
C GLU A 409 12.11 -27.42 4.32
N ALA A 410 11.64 -27.59 3.09
CA ALA A 410 12.28 -27.04 1.90
C ALA A 410 12.30 -25.51 1.93
N ALA A 411 11.20 -24.86 2.31
CA ALA A 411 11.10 -23.41 2.40
C ALA A 411 12.11 -22.85 3.42
N ILE A 412 12.24 -23.49 4.59
CA ILE A 412 13.24 -23.14 5.61
C ILE A 412 14.66 -23.27 5.03
N ALA A 413 14.97 -24.40 4.40
CA ALA A 413 16.30 -24.65 3.83
C ALA A 413 16.66 -23.65 2.72
N TYR A 414 15.69 -23.25 1.90
CA TYR A 414 15.88 -22.22 0.88
C TYR A 414 16.18 -20.84 1.50
N VAL A 415 15.42 -20.44 2.51
CA VAL A 415 15.64 -19.15 3.20
C VAL A 415 17.01 -19.14 3.87
N ASP A 416 17.38 -20.20 4.58
CA ASP A 416 18.68 -20.30 5.24
C ASP A 416 19.83 -20.32 4.22
N TYR A 417 19.67 -20.98 3.06
CA TYR A 417 20.64 -20.89 1.95
C TYR A 417 20.84 -19.44 1.48
N CYS A 418 19.76 -18.69 1.27
CA CYS A 418 19.83 -17.29 0.87
C CYS A 418 20.56 -16.45 1.92
N VAL A 419 20.28 -16.66 3.21
CA VAL A 419 20.95 -15.98 4.32
C VAL A 419 22.44 -16.31 4.36
N ASP A 420 22.81 -17.59 4.25
CA ASP A 420 24.22 -17.99 4.29
C ASP A 420 25.01 -17.42 3.12
N ARG A 421 24.43 -17.49 1.91
CA ARG A 421 25.09 -17.12 0.65
C ARG A 421 25.10 -15.62 0.38
N TYR A 422 23.99 -14.94 0.66
CA TYR A 422 23.73 -13.54 0.33
C TYR A 422 23.60 -12.63 1.56
N GLY A 423 23.64 -13.19 2.77
CA GLY A 423 23.48 -12.45 4.02
C GLY A 423 22.03 -12.11 4.36
N GLN A 424 21.08 -12.41 3.46
CA GLN A 424 19.68 -12.04 3.62
C GLN A 424 18.74 -12.86 2.71
N CYS A 425 17.45 -12.78 3.02
CA CYS A 425 16.33 -13.24 2.21
C CYS A 425 15.12 -12.31 2.48
N PRO A 426 14.43 -11.74 1.46
CA PRO A 426 14.71 -11.83 0.02
C PRO A 426 16.07 -11.23 -0.38
N VAL A 427 16.68 -11.75 -1.45
CA VAL A 427 18.05 -11.43 -1.90
C VAL A 427 18.12 -10.14 -2.73
N TYR A 428 17.20 -9.96 -3.67
CA TYR A 428 17.29 -8.99 -4.76
C TYR A 428 16.39 -7.76 -4.60
N ASN A 429 15.46 -7.72 -3.66
CA ASN A 429 14.59 -6.54 -3.47
C ASN A 429 14.55 -6.10 -2.01
N ASN A 430 14.29 -4.83 -1.77
CA ASN A 430 13.86 -4.35 -0.45
C ASN A 430 12.50 -4.98 -0.09
N SER A 431 12.21 -5.19 1.19
CA SER A 431 10.91 -5.74 1.60
C SER A 431 9.80 -4.68 1.56
N LEU A 432 10.13 -3.43 1.89
CA LEU A 432 9.17 -2.32 1.90
C LEU A 432 9.32 -1.48 0.62
N GLU A 433 8.19 -1.21 -0.03
CA GLU A 433 8.10 -0.39 -1.25
C GLU A 433 6.97 0.64 -1.08
N CYS A 434 7.20 1.90 -1.46
CA CYS A 434 6.16 2.95 -1.44
C CYS A 434 6.35 3.98 -2.55
N ASN A 435 6.65 3.52 -3.76
CA ASN A 435 7.04 4.37 -4.89
C ASN A 435 5.88 5.01 -5.68
N PHE A 436 4.62 4.61 -5.44
CA PHE A 436 3.47 5.10 -6.21
C PHE A 436 2.46 5.80 -5.29
N GLY A 437 1.88 6.93 -5.70
CA GLY A 437 0.90 7.62 -4.86
C GLY A 437 0.10 8.70 -5.58
N ALA A 438 -0.80 9.33 -4.83
CA ALA A 438 -1.65 10.43 -5.29
C ALA A 438 -1.59 11.63 -4.33
N VAL A 439 -1.32 12.81 -4.88
CA VAL A 439 -1.51 14.09 -4.19
C VAL A 439 -2.90 14.62 -4.53
N VAL A 440 -3.75 14.76 -3.53
CA VAL A 440 -5.13 15.24 -3.63
C VAL A 440 -5.24 16.64 -3.03
N HIS A 441 -5.99 17.52 -3.68
CA HIS A 441 -6.12 18.92 -3.30
C HIS A 441 -7.41 19.55 -3.84
N HIS A 442 -7.80 20.68 -3.27
CA HIS A 442 -8.81 21.56 -3.82
C HIS A 442 -8.28 22.25 -5.09
N ILE A 443 -9.03 22.19 -6.19
CA ILE A 443 -8.61 22.72 -7.49
C ILE A 443 -8.72 24.25 -7.48
N ASP A 444 -7.78 24.93 -8.14
CA ASP A 444 -7.90 26.36 -8.48
C ASP A 444 -8.48 26.54 -9.90
N PRO A 445 -9.76 26.96 -10.03
CA PRO A 445 -10.38 27.17 -11.34
C PRO A 445 -9.69 28.27 -12.16
N ALA A 446 -9.06 29.26 -11.53
CA ALA A 446 -8.50 30.42 -12.21
C ALA A 446 -7.35 30.04 -13.15
N PHE A 447 -6.60 28.99 -12.82
CA PHE A 447 -5.58 28.44 -13.72
C PHE A 447 -6.22 28.00 -15.05
N TYR A 448 -7.31 27.25 -14.98
CA TYR A 448 -7.98 26.71 -16.16
C TYR A 448 -8.67 27.79 -16.97
N GLU A 449 -9.31 28.74 -16.30
CA GLU A 449 -9.98 29.87 -16.94
C GLU A 449 -8.99 30.77 -17.68
N LYS A 450 -7.76 30.87 -17.16
CA LYS A 450 -6.69 31.65 -17.79
C LYS A 450 -6.04 30.96 -18.99
N TYR A 451 -5.84 29.64 -18.94
CA TYR A 451 -4.98 28.94 -19.91
C TYR A 451 -5.66 27.89 -20.80
N TYR A 452 -6.81 27.35 -20.41
CA TYR A 452 -7.45 26.25 -21.12
C TYR A 452 -8.70 26.72 -21.87
N SER A 453 -9.09 25.99 -22.90
CA SER A 453 -10.41 26.16 -23.53
C SER A 453 -11.52 25.80 -22.54
N SER A 454 -12.75 26.28 -22.79
CA SER A 454 -13.92 25.85 -22.04
C SER A 454 -14.01 24.31 -21.99
N SER A 455 -14.50 23.76 -20.86
CA SER A 455 -14.56 22.31 -20.49
C SER A 455 -13.39 21.68 -19.73
N ALA A 456 -12.36 22.42 -19.32
CA ALA A 456 -11.20 21.84 -18.63
C ALA A 456 -11.50 21.27 -17.22
N ILE A 457 -12.54 21.77 -16.55
CA ILE A 457 -12.99 21.31 -15.23
C ILE A 457 -14.49 21.01 -15.23
N THR A 458 -14.90 20.04 -14.40
CA THR A 458 -16.28 19.54 -14.32
C THR A 458 -17.17 20.42 -13.45
N ALA A 459 -18.49 20.22 -13.51
CA ALA A 459 -19.43 20.90 -12.61
C ALA A 459 -19.15 20.55 -11.14
N GLN A 460 -18.83 19.28 -10.86
CA GLN A 460 -18.43 18.78 -9.55
C GLN A 460 -17.24 19.56 -8.99
N THR A 461 -16.24 19.82 -9.83
CA THR A 461 -15.08 20.64 -9.45
C THR A 461 -15.49 22.06 -9.05
N ARG A 462 -16.35 22.70 -9.86
CA ARG A 462 -16.79 24.09 -9.62
C ARG A 462 -17.65 24.23 -8.37
N GLU A 463 -18.44 23.20 -8.06
CA GLU A 463 -19.38 23.22 -6.93
C GLU A 463 -18.81 22.58 -5.66
N HIS A 464 -17.61 21.99 -5.72
CA HIS A 464 -17.00 21.26 -4.61
C HIS A 464 -17.01 22.09 -3.32
N MET A 465 -16.45 23.30 -3.35
CA MET A 465 -16.33 24.16 -2.16
C MET A 465 -17.68 24.55 -1.55
N LYS A 466 -18.77 24.57 -2.32
CA LYS A 466 -20.12 24.85 -1.80
C LYS A 466 -20.80 23.60 -1.23
N ASN A 467 -20.42 22.44 -1.76
CA ASN A 467 -21.08 21.17 -1.49
C ASN A 467 -20.43 20.42 -0.32
N TRP A 468 -19.15 20.68 -0.06
CA TRP A 468 -18.31 19.98 0.90
C TRP A 468 -17.79 20.86 2.04
N HIS A 469 -17.83 22.19 1.89
CA HIS A 469 -17.46 23.20 2.88
C HIS A 469 -18.55 24.28 2.93
#